data_AF-A0A022PEE0-F1
#
_entry.id   AF-A0A022PEE0-F1
#
_cell.length_a   1.000
_cell.length_b   1.000
_cell.length_c   1.000
_cell.angle_alpha   90.00
_cell.angle_beta   90.00
_cell.angle_gamma   90.00
#
_symmetry.space_group_name_H-M   'P 1'
#
loop_
_entity.id
_entity.type
_entity.pdbx_description
1 polymer ?
#
loop_
_entity_poly.entity_id
_entity_poly.type
_entity_poly.pdbx_seq_one_letter_code
_entity_poly.pdbx_strand_id
1 'polypeptide(L)'
;MRRFNSQGVVPTNTTQRDVLENQNENYWHSVEAISLLAAIAGLFHDFGKANALFQQGLQGDGKFHPYRHEWVSLRLFQAFVDKQNDKEWLISLSQIEPSDEDKILSRLVKDGIDKKYTNPFTDLPPLATTVAWLILSHHRLPIYPSHRNYSNEPQLEYIDNWLKHLEPSWNSVNMDNKDWSNLDKRDVWTFPNGTPIHSQTWCQKAQNFARRALQSTSLSQYGNLNQRFISHMSRLVLILANHHYSLLPATLGWQDINYDVFANTERTTGKCKQRLDEHSIGVGQNALLLGQSLPHIRKTLPAITRHKGFKQRSKAEKYRWQDQAFDVACALRERSVEQVFFGINMASTGCGKTFANARIMYGLADEKQGCRFSIALGLRTLTLQTGDTLRKRLHLEEDELAVLIGSQAVKELHQLRQEALEPDVGSISAEALFAEHQYVSYDGSLDNGRLSHWLRKDNKLNQLFSAPVLVATIDHLIPATRVFMGESKLPPC
;
A
#
# COMPACT_ATOMS: atom_id res chain seq x y z
N MET A 1 27.80 -6.91 -4.61
CA MET A 1 28.50 -7.04 -5.92
C MET A 1 28.65 -5.74 -6.73
N ARG A 2 28.17 -4.56 -6.29
CA ARG A 2 28.24 -3.31 -7.09
C ARG A 2 29.58 -2.56 -7.08
N ARG A 3 30.61 -3.10 -6.42
CA ARG A 3 31.91 -2.44 -6.21
C ARG A 3 33.00 -2.87 -7.21
N PHE A 4 32.71 -3.85 -8.06
CA PHE A 4 33.66 -4.42 -9.00
C PHE A 4 33.59 -3.70 -10.36
N ASN A 5 34.73 -3.36 -10.95
CA ASN A 5 34.80 -2.88 -12.34
C ASN A 5 34.56 -4.03 -13.34
N SER A 6 34.54 -3.73 -14.65
CA SER A 6 34.30 -4.71 -15.74
C SER A 6 35.25 -5.91 -15.74
N GLN A 7 36.38 -5.83 -15.02
CA GLN A 7 37.38 -6.89 -14.88
C GLN A 7 37.33 -7.62 -13.52
N GLY A 8 36.40 -7.25 -12.63
CA GLY A 8 36.29 -7.89 -11.31
C GLY A 8 37.25 -7.32 -10.26
N VAL A 9 37.77 -6.10 -10.45
CA VAL A 9 38.67 -5.43 -9.50
C VAL A 9 37.89 -4.40 -8.68
N VAL A 10 38.17 -4.32 -7.38
CA VAL A 10 37.68 -3.28 -6.45
C VAL A 10 38.88 -2.47 -5.98
N PRO A 11 38.82 -1.12 -5.94
CA PRO A 11 39.86 -0.33 -5.30
C PRO A 11 39.89 -0.66 -3.80
N THR A 12 41.01 -1.15 -3.28
CA THR A 12 41.13 -1.59 -1.88
C THR A 12 41.58 -0.49 -0.90
N ASN A 13 41.95 0.71 -1.40
CA ASN A 13 42.39 1.83 -0.57
C ASN A 13 41.91 3.18 -1.14
N THR A 14 40.68 3.58 -0.83
CA THR A 14 40.23 4.97 -0.97
C THR A 14 39.70 5.46 0.37
N THR A 15 40.53 6.20 1.10
CA THR A 15 40.19 6.91 2.34
C THR A 15 39.89 8.38 2.04
N GLN A 16 38.83 8.63 1.30
CA GLN A 16 38.15 9.93 1.33
C GLN A 16 36.66 9.67 1.45
N ARG A 17 36.09 10.13 2.56
CA ARG A 17 34.65 10.27 2.70
C ARG A 17 34.27 11.36 1.69
N ASP A 18 33.56 10.98 0.64
CA ASP A 18 33.14 11.92 -0.39
C ASP A 18 32.11 12.88 0.24
N VAL A 19 32.57 14.10 0.56
CA VAL A 19 31.77 15.15 1.23
C VAL A 19 30.86 15.86 0.21
N LEU A 20 31.06 15.63 -1.08
CA LEU A 20 30.22 16.15 -2.14
C LEU A 20 29.11 15.14 -2.46
N GLU A 21 27.98 15.26 -1.75
CA GLU A 21 26.76 14.45 -1.90
C GLU A 21 26.05 14.55 -3.28
N ASN A 22 26.76 14.77 -4.39
CA ASN A 22 26.13 14.87 -5.71
C ASN A 22 25.57 13.54 -6.24
N GLN A 23 25.96 12.37 -5.70
CA GLN A 23 25.35 11.07 -6.04
C GLN A 23 24.12 10.71 -5.16
N ASN A 24 23.81 11.56 -4.19
CA ASN A 24 22.68 11.43 -3.27
C ASN A 24 21.59 12.49 -3.49
N GLU A 25 21.66 13.28 -4.56
CA GLU A 25 20.51 14.08 -5.01
C GLU A 25 19.36 13.12 -5.35
N ASN A 26 18.46 12.91 -4.38
CA ASN A 26 17.23 12.19 -4.60
C ASN A 26 16.36 13.05 -5.50
N TYR A 27 16.30 12.70 -6.80
CA TYR A 27 15.39 13.28 -7.79
C TYR A 27 13.90 13.13 -7.43
N TRP A 28 13.58 12.44 -6.34
CA TRP A 28 12.22 12.37 -5.82
C TRP A 28 11.91 13.57 -4.93
N HIS A 29 11.67 14.72 -5.57
CA HIS A 29 11.28 15.97 -4.91
C HIS A 29 10.02 15.86 -4.04
N SER A 30 9.23 14.80 -4.22
CA SER A 30 7.95 14.55 -3.56
C SER A 30 7.99 13.52 -2.42
N VAL A 31 9.16 12.93 -2.09
CA VAL A 31 9.27 11.91 -1.03
C VAL A 31 8.81 12.42 0.32
N GLU A 32 9.17 13.65 0.65
CA GLU A 32 8.78 14.22 1.93
C GLU A 32 7.26 14.40 2.00
N ALA A 33 6.62 14.88 0.92
CA ALA A 33 5.17 14.95 0.82
C ALA A 33 4.53 13.56 0.99
N ILE A 34 5.03 12.54 0.28
CA ILE A 34 4.52 11.16 0.38
C ILE A 34 4.56 10.66 1.83
N SER A 35 5.71 10.88 2.48
CA SER A 35 6.00 10.40 3.82
C SER A 35 5.15 11.11 4.88
N LEU A 36 5.00 12.44 4.78
CA LEU A 36 4.22 13.24 5.72
C LEU A 36 2.72 13.01 5.56
N LEU A 37 2.21 12.91 4.34
CA LEU A 37 0.82 12.55 4.06
C LEU A 37 0.46 11.21 4.70
N ALA A 38 1.28 10.18 4.48
CA ALA A 38 1.06 8.85 5.04
C ALA A 38 1.20 8.85 6.58
N ALA A 39 2.16 9.61 7.12
CA ALA A 39 2.36 9.71 8.56
C ALA A 39 1.18 10.39 9.28
N ILE A 40 0.69 11.52 8.75
CA ILE A 40 -0.46 12.23 9.30
C ILE A 40 -1.72 11.37 9.15
N ALA A 41 -1.97 10.80 7.98
CA ALA A 41 -3.10 9.89 7.80
C ALA A 41 -3.02 8.70 8.76
N GLY A 42 -1.83 8.14 9.00
CA GLY A 42 -1.59 7.07 9.98
C GLY A 42 -1.96 7.45 11.42
N LEU A 43 -1.84 8.72 11.80
CA LEU A 43 -2.28 9.18 13.11
C LEU A 43 -3.80 9.14 13.27
N PHE A 44 -4.57 9.29 12.19
CA PHE A 44 -6.03 9.42 12.22
C PHE A 44 -6.78 8.20 11.66
N HIS A 45 -6.13 7.31 10.92
CA HIS A 45 -6.78 6.29 10.09
C HIS A 45 -7.77 5.39 10.83
N ASP A 46 -7.48 5.13 12.10
CA ASP A 46 -8.20 4.20 12.98
C ASP A 46 -8.92 4.90 14.13
N PHE A 47 -9.04 6.23 14.13
CA PHE A 47 -9.73 7.00 15.17
C PHE A 47 -11.15 6.47 15.46
N GLY A 48 -11.84 6.05 14.41
CA GLY A 48 -13.16 5.46 14.48
C GLY A 48 -13.22 4.18 15.29
N LYS A 49 -12.11 3.46 15.54
CA LYS A 49 -12.08 2.29 16.42
C LYS A 49 -12.36 2.63 17.88
N ALA A 50 -12.26 3.90 18.27
CA ALA A 50 -12.61 4.35 19.62
C ALA A 50 -14.12 4.28 19.91
N ASN A 51 -14.97 4.03 18.91
CA ASN A 51 -16.41 3.99 19.12
C ASN A 51 -16.83 2.81 20.03
N ALA A 52 -17.92 3.00 20.76
CA ALA A 52 -18.42 2.04 21.74
C ALA A 52 -18.66 0.65 21.14
N LEU A 53 -19.26 0.58 19.94
CA LEU A 53 -19.59 -0.68 19.28
C LEU A 53 -18.34 -1.45 18.82
N PHE A 54 -17.29 -0.74 18.39
CA PHE A 54 -16.01 -1.36 18.04
C PHE A 54 -15.31 -1.92 19.28
N GLN A 55 -15.25 -1.14 20.37
CA GLN A 55 -14.63 -1.58 21.63
C GLN A 55 -15.35 -2.78 22.25
N GLN A 56 -16.69 -2.80 22.20
CA GLN A 56 -17.48 -3.97 22.61
C GLN A 56 -17.18 -5.19 21.72
N GLY A 57 -17.05 -4.98 20.40
CA GLY A 57 -16.74 -6.05 19.44
C GLY A 57 -15.40 -6.75 19.71
N LEU A 58 -14.38 -6.02 20.20
CA LEU A 58 -13.09 -6.60 20.58
C LEU A 58 -13.19 -7.61 21.74
N GLN A 59 -14.26 -7.55 22.54
CA GLN A 59 -14.47 -8.42 23.70
C GLN A 59 -15.17 -9.76 23.38
N GLY A 60 -15.41 -10.06 22.09
CA GLY A 60 -15.83 -11.38 21.63
C GLY A 60 -17.19 -11.45 20.92
N ASP A 61 -17.91 -10.34 20.83
CA ASP A 61 -19.25 -10.33 20.22
C ASP A 61 -19.22 -10.39 18.68
N GLY A 62 -18.06 -10.14 18.05
CA GLY A 62 -17.86 -10.35 16.60
C GLY A 62 -18.86 -9.64 15.68
N LYS A 63 -19.65 -8.70 16.21
CA LYS A 63 -20.73 -8.04 15.47
C LYS A 63 -20.14 -7.14 14.40
N PHE A 64 -20.77 -7.16 13.23
CA PHE A 64 -20.54 -6.18 12.19
C PHE A 64 -20.81 -4.77 12.73
N HIS A 65 -20.36 -3.74 12.00
CA HIS A 65 -20.65 -2.35 12.32
C HIS A 65 -21.53 -1.74 11.23
N PRO A 66 -22.52 -0.88 11.56
CA PRO A 66 -23.32 -0.17 10.57
C PRO A 66 -22.44 0.74 9.70
N TYR A 67 -21.48 1.43 10.31
CA TYR A 67 -20.43 2.17 9.61
C TYR A 67 -19.07 1.56 9.91
N ARG A 68 -18.23 1.43 8.88
CA ARG A 68 -16.85 0.99 9.06
C ARG A 68 -16.04 2.06 9.78
N HIS A 69 -15.04 1.63 10.53
CA HIS A 69 -14.25 2.53 11.37
C HIS A 69 -13.49 3.59 10.55
N GLU A 70 -13.10 3.32 9.30
CA GLU A 70 -12.47 4.33 8.44
C GLU A 70 -13.43 5.47 8.04
N TRP A 71 -14.74 5.22 7.94
CA TRP A 71 -15.75 6.25 7.69
C TRP A 71 -15.95 7.13 8.92
N VAL A 72 -16.00 6.52 10.10
CA VAL A 72 -16.07 7.25 11.38
C VAL A 72 -14.79 8.08 11.58
N SER A 73 -13.62 7.53 11.25
CA SER A 73 -12.33 8.24 11.28
C SER A 73 -12.31 9.45 10.35
N LEU A 74 -12.86 9.31 9.13
CA LEU A 74 -13.03 10.42 8.19
C LEU A 74 -13.88 11.54 8.79
N ARG A 75 -15.00 11.22 9.44
CA ARG A 75 -15.87 12.22 10.10
C ARG A 75 -15.19 12.89 11.29
N LEU A 76 -14.41 12.14 12.08
CA LEU A 76 -13.62 12.70 13.19
C LEU A 76 -12.53 13.65 12.66
N PHE A 77 -11.83 13.28 11.59
CA PHE A 77 -10.85 14.15 10.95
C PHE A 77 -11.52 15.40 10.33
N GLN A 78 -12.69 15.25 9.71
CA GLN A 78 -13.49 16.37 9.21
C GLN A 78 -13.86 17.33 10.34
N ALA A 79 -14.30 16.81 11.49
CA ALA A 79 -14.67 17.64 12.65
C ALA A 79 -13.47 18.40 13.25
N PHE A 80 -12.28 17.79 13.19
CA PHE A 80 -11.03 18.44 13.59
C PHE A 80 -10.64 19.58 12.64
N VAL A 81 -10.69 19.35 11.32
CA VAL A 81 -10.37 20.37 10.31
C VAL A 81 -11.41 21.49 10.31
N ASP A 82 -12.70 21.14 10.38
CA ASP A 82 -13.83 22.07 10.35
C ASP A 82 -13.73 23.04 9.15
N LYS A 83 -13.72 24.36 9.37
CA LYS A 83 -13.64 25.40 8.33
C LYS A 83 -12.24 25.97 8.13
N GLN A 84 -11.23 25.33 8.70
CA GLN A 84 -9.84 25.81 8.64
C GLN A 84 -9.23 25.56 7.26
N ASN A 85 -8.38 26.47 6.80
CA ASN A 85 -7.52 26.20 5.64
C ASN A 85 -6.34 25.29 6.01
N ASP A 86 -5.54 24.87 5.01
CA ASP A 86 -4.48 23.90 5.21
C ASP A 86 -3.40 24.31 6.21
N LYS A 87 -3.07 25.61 6.27
CA LYS A 87 -2.10 26.13 7.22
C LYS A 87 -2.69 26.16 8.63
N GLU A 88 -3.94 26.56 8.76
CA GLU A 88 -4.65 26.69 10.04
C GLU A 88 -4.82 25.34 10.74
N TRP A 89 -5.36 24.31 10.05
CA TRP A 89 -5.55 23.02 10.71
C TRP A 89 -4.21 22.35 11.09
N LEU A 90 -3.15 22.58 10.30
CA LEU A 90 -1.80 22.12 10.66
C LEU A 90 -1.25 22.87 11.88
N ILE A 91 -1.50 24.18 12.01
CA ILE A 91 -1.15 24.93 13.22
C ILE A 91 -1.92 24.39 14.42
N SER A 92 -3.23 24.17 14.28
CA SER A 92 -4.05 23.55 15.32
C SER A 92 -3.54 22.16 15.70
N LEU A 93 -3.14 21.33 14.73
CA LEU A 93 -2.54 20.02 15.01
C LEU A 93 -1.18 20.14 15.72
N SER A 94 -0.41 21.20 15.42
CA SER A 94 0.89 21.48 16.06
C SER A 94 0.79 21.91 17.53
N GLN A 95 -0.44 22.23 17.97
CA GLN A 95 -0.81 22.74 19.28
C GLN A 95 -1.90 21.90 19.96
N ILE A 96 -2.29 20.75 19.37
CA ILE A 96 -3.39 19.92 19.87
C ILE A 96 -3.11 19.43 21.30
N GLU A 97 -4.10 19.57 22.16
CA GLU A 97 -4.06 19.07 23.54
C GLU A 97 -5.29 18.19 23.84
N PRO A 98 -5.23 17.31 24.86
CA PRO A 98 -6.39 16.50 25.26
C PRO A 98 -7.67 17.30 25.54
N SER A 99 -7.51 18.53 26.01
CA SER A 99 -8.62 19.46 26.30
C SER A 99 -9.40 19.92 25.06
N ASP A 100 -8.86 19.73 23.86
CA ASP A 100 -9.53 20.10 22.60
C ASP A 100 -10.61 19.10 22.17
N GLU A 101 -10.65 17.89 22.76
CA GLU A 101 -11.52 16.80 22.32
C GLU A 101 -13.00 17.19 22.32
N ASP A 102 -13.52 17.74 23.42
CA ASP A 102 -14.93 18.12 23.54
C ASP A 102 -15.35 19.11 22.45
N LYS A 103 -14.48 20.08 22.17
CA LYS A 103 -14.70 21.08 21.11
C LYS A 103 -14.74 20.43 19.73
N ILE A 104 -13.87 19.46 19.46
CA ILE A 104 -13.83 18.74 18.19
C ILE A 104 -15.06 17.84 18.05
N LEU A 105 -15.41 17.07 19.08
CA LEU A 105 -16.57 16.18 19.08
C LEU A 105 -17.90 16.94 18.98
N SER A 106 -17.97 18.19 19.48
CA SER A 106 -19.15 19.05 19.30
C SER A 106 -19.46 19.38 17.83
N ARG A 107 -18.49 19.24 16.93
CA ARG A 107 -18.60 19.48 15.48
C ARG A 107 -18.81 18.20 14.67
N LEU A 108 -18.80 17.03 15.32
CA LEU A 108 -18.91 15.75 14.66
C LEU A 108 -20.29 15.56 14.01
N VAL A 109 -20.29 15.35 12.70
CA VAL A 109 -21.49 14.93 11.94
C VAL A 109 -21.67 13.42 12.10
N LYS A 110 -22.86 13.00 12.54
CA LYS A 110 -23.23 11.61 12.84
C LYS A 110 -24.19 11.08 11.78
N ASP A 111 -23.65 10.42 10.76
CA ASP A 111 -24.45 9.93 9.64
C ASP A 111 -25.53 8.93 10.11
N GLY A 112 -26.75 9.08 9.56
CA GLY A 112 -27.92 8.28 9.93
C GLY A 112 -28.59 8.67 11.26
N ILE A 113 -28.02 9.62 12.01
CA ILE A 113 -28.64 10.25 13.19
C ILE A 113 -29.01 11.70 12.87
N ASP A 114 -28.07 12.45 12.30
CA ASP A 114 -28.31 13.83 11.93
C ASP A 114 -29.27 13.94 10.74
N LYS A 115 -30.15 14.94 10.78
CA LYS A 115 -31.29 15.05 9.84
C LYS A 115 -30.88 15.27 8.37
N LYS A 116 -29.67 15.74 8.10
CA LYS A 116 -29.21 16.05 6.74
C LYS A 116 -27.80 15.52 6.51
N TYR A 117 -27.68 14.65 5.50
CA TYR A 117 -26.38 14.23 5.00
C TYR A 117 -25.61 15.40 4.40
N THR A 118 -24.33 15.48 4.71
CA THR A 118 -23.37 16.42 4.10
C THR A 118 -22.13 15.66 3.69
N ASN A 119 -21.67 15.82 2.45
CA ASN A 119 -20.50 15.09 1.99
C ASN A 119 -19.23 15.62 2.68
N PRO A 120 -18.41 14.75 3.32
CA PRO A 120 -17.26 15.17 4.11
C PRO A 120 -16.14 15.83 3.31
N PHE A 121 -16.11 15.68 1.99
CA PHE A 121 -15.10 16.26 1.09
C PHE A 121 -15.52 17.60 0.48
N THR A 122 -16.69 18.14 0.82
CA THR A 122 -17.22 19.36 0.19
C THR A 122 -16.39 20.60 0.58
N ASP A 123 -16.08 20.73 1.88
CA ASP A 123 -15.51 21.95 2.46
C ASP A 123 -14.05 21.76 2.93
N LEU A 124 -13.45 20.58 2.73
CA LEU A 124 -12.08 20.32 3.14
C LEU A 124 -11.09 21.06 2.22
N PRO A 125 -10.07 21.72 2.78
CA PRO A 125 -8.98 22.27 1.97
C PRO A 125 -8.17 21.16 1.26
N PRO A 126 -7.37 21.49 0.22
CA PRO A 126 -6.75 20.49 -0.65
C PRO A 126 -5.87 19.44 0.04
N LEU A 127 -5.04 19.82 1.01
CA LEU A 127 -4.20 18.88 1.74
C LEU A 127 -5.03 18.02 2.70
N ALA A 128 -5.98 18.63 3.43
CA ALA A 128 -6.92 17.87 4.26
C ALA A 128 -7.74 16.87 3.44
N THR A 129 -8.19 17.24 2.22
CA THR A 129 -8.87 16.34 1.28
C THR A 129 -8.03 15.11 0.96
N THR A 130 -6.71 15.31 0.77
CA THR A 130 -5.79 14.20 0.51
C THR A 130 -5.64 13.28 1.72
N VAL A 131 -5.47 13.84 2.92
CA VAL A 131 -5.38 13.08 4.19
C VAL A 131 -6.68 12.32 4.46
N ALA A 132 -7.82 12.98 4.28
CA ALA A 132 -9.15 12.40 4.41
C ALA A 132 -9.37 11.22 3.45
N TRP A 133 -8.93 11.35 2.19
CA TRP A 133 -8.99 10.25 1.23
C TRP A 133 -8.08 9.08 1.61
N LEU A 134 -6.89 9.34 2.16
CA LEU A 134 -5.99 8.31 2.67
C LEU A 134 -6.61 7.55 3.85
N ILE A 135 -7.21 8.27 4.81
CA ILE A 135 -7.95 7.71 5.94
C ILE A 135 -9.09 6.82 5.43
N LEU A 136 -9.95 7.34 4.56
CA LEU A 136 -11.10 6.59 4.05
C LEU A 136 -10.68 5.34 3.25
N SER A 137 -9.59 5.43 2.49
CA SER A 137 -9.23 4.41 1.50
C SER A 137 -8.22 3.37 2.00
N HIS A 138 -7.74 3.46 3.24
CA HIS A 138 -6.62 2.64 3.72
C HIS A 138 -6.95 1.14 3.73
N HIS A 139 -8.20 0.73 3.95
CA HIS A 139 -8.62 -0.66 3.76
C HIS A 139 -9.05 -0.95 2.31
N ARG A 140 -9.91 -0.11 1.73
CA ARG A 140 -10.50 -0.31 0.40
C ARG A 140 -10.82 1.04 -0.23
N LEU A 141 -10.69 1.15 -1.55
CA LEU A 141 -11.24 2.31 -2.25
C LEU A 141 -12.78 2.36 -2.09
N PRO A 142 -13.39 3.55 -1.96
CA PRO A 142 -14.84 3.69 -1.97
C PRO A 142 -15.42 3.21 -3.30
N ILE A 143 -16.46 2.38 -3.25
CA ILE A 143 -17.05 1.73 -4.42
C ILE A 143 -18.56 1.86 -4.33
N TYR A 144 -19.17 2.38 -5.39
CA TYR A 144 -20.62 2.42 -5.49
C TYR A 144 -21.21 0.99 -5.46
N PRO A 145 -22.16 0.70 -4.55
CA PRO A 145 -22.79 -0.61 -4.44
C PRO A 145 -23.85 -0.82 -5.53
N SER A 146 -23.43 -1.06 -6.78
CA SER A 146 -24.33 -1.22 -7.94
C SER A 146 -25.37 -2.34 -7.83
N HIS A 147 -25.11 -3.36 -7.01
CA HIS A 147 -26.04 -4.47 -6.77
C HIS A 147 -27.19 -4.12 -5.80
N ARG A 148 -27.11 -2.97 -5.14
CA ARG A 148 -28.18 -2.47 -4.27
C ARG A 148 -28.88 -1.32 -5.00
N ASN A 149 -30.21 -1.32 -4.99
CA ASN A 149 -31.04 -0.35 -5.70
C ASN A 149 -30.97 1.08 -5.11
N TYR A 150 -29.78 1.69 -5.07
CA TYR A 150 -29.63 3.10 -4.76
C TYR A 150 -29.99 3.93 -6.00
N SER A 151 -30.61 5.09 -5.75
CA SER A 151 -31.29 5.89 -6.77
C SER A 151 -30.33 6.67 -7.70
N ASN A 152 -29.03 6.70 -7.38
CA ASN A 152 -28.07 7.65 -7.93
C ASN A 152 -26.76 6.97 -8.32
N GLU A 153 -26.81 6.07 -9.31
CA GLU A 153 -25.59 5.45 -9.83
C GLU A 153 -24.66 6.51 -10.45
N PRO A 154 -23.39 6.60 -10.03
CA PRO A 154 -22.46 7.60 -10.53
C PRO A 154 -22.16 7.35 -12.01
N GLN A 155 -22.46 8.33 -12.85
CA GLN A 155 -22.16 8.24 -14.28
C GLN A 155 -20.69 8.55 -14.54
N LEU A 156 -20.07 7.82 -15.48
CA LEU A 156 -18.66 7.98 -15.87
C LEU A 156 -18.34 9.40 -16.34
N GLU A 157 -19.30 10.08 -16.98
CA GLU A 157 -19.17 11.46 -17.45
C GLU A 157 -18.88 12.46 -16.31
N TYR A 158 -19.20 12.11 -15.06
CA TYR A 158 -18.98 12.95 -13.88
C TYR A 158 -17.86 12.44 -12.96
N ILE A 159 -16.92 11.65 -13.49
CA ILE A 159 -15.84 11.02 -12.70
C ILE A 159 -15.06 12.00 -11.82
N ASP A 160 -14.81 13.22 -12.31
CA ASP A 160 -14.09 14.26 -11.56
C ASP A 160 -14.88 14.79 -10.36
N ASN A 161 -16.19 14.55 -10.31
CA ASN A 161 -17.08 14.96 -9.22
C ASN A 161 -17.51 13.79 -8.33
N TRP A 162 -17.10 12.55 -8.61
CA TRP A 162 -17.52 11.39 -7.82
C TRP A 162 -17.22 11.53 -6.33
N LEU A 163 -16.10 12.15 -5.96
CA LEU A 163 -15.77 12.38 -4.55
C LEU A 163 -16.78 13.30 -3.85
N LYS A 164 -17.37 14.27 -4.58
CA LYS A 164 -18.41 15.17 -4.08
C LYS A 164 -19.80 14.52 -4.01
N HIS A 165 -19.99 13.41 -4.71
CA HIS A 165 -21.21 12.59 -4.69
C HIS A 165 -21.04 11.33 -3.84
N LEU A 166 -19.87 11.14 -3.23
CA LEU A 166 -19.61 10.04 -2.31
C LEU A 166 -20.67 10.04 -1.20
N GLU A 167 -21.20 8.86 -0.90
CA GLU A 167 -22.12 8.60 0.21
C GLU A 167 -21.54 7.54 1.14
N PRO A 168 -22.02 7.42 2.40
CA PRO A 168 -21.51 6.41 3.33
C PRO A 168 -21.67 4.98 2.78
N SER A 169 -22.69 4.72 1.96
CA SER A 169 -22.96 3.44 1.31
C SER A 169 -21.82 2.93 0.42
N TRP A 170 -20.96 3.82 -0.08
CA TRP A 170 -19.80 3.46 -0.91
C TRP A 170 -18.66 2.82 -0.10
N ASN A 171 -18.69 2.98 1.22
CA ASN A 171 -17.73 2.39 2.15
C ASN A 171 -18.39 1.40 3.11
N SER A 172 -19.61 1.71 3.57
CA SER A 172 -20.31 1.05 4.67
C SER A 172 -21.66 0.48 4.24
N VAL A 173 -21.65 -0.54 3.37
CA VAL A 173 -22.88 -1.18 2.85
C VAL A 173 -23.78 -1.77 3.96
N ASN A 174 -23.23 -2.03 5.15
CA ASN A 174 -23.99 -2.57 6.27
C ASN A 174 -24.93 -1.55 6.91
N MET A 175 -24.78 -0.24 6.63
CA MET A 175 -25.60 0.82 7.24
C MET A 175 -27.11 0.61 7.06
N ASP A 176 -27.51 -0.02 5.97
CA ASP A 176 -28.92 -0.27 5.63
C ASP A 176 -29.48 -1.60 6.17
N ASN A 177 -28.68 -2.37 6.91
CA ASN A 177 -29.21 -3.56 7.55
C ASN A 177 -30.30 -3.17 8.58
N LYS A 178 -31.48 -3.80 8.46
CA LYS A 178 -32.63 -3.57 9.33
C LYS A 178 -32.43 -4.12 10.74
N ASP A 179 -31.47 -5.01 10.92
CA ASP A 179 -31.15 -5.63 12.22
C ASP A 179 -30.45 -4.64 13.18
N TRP A 180 -29.94 -3.50 12.68
CA TRP A 180 -29.32 -2.49 13.53
C TRP A 180 -30.35 -1.80 14.42
N SER A 181 -30.18 -1.96 15.73
CA SER A 181 -30.97 -1.22 16.70
C SER A 181 -30.63 0.27 16.68
N ASN A 182 -31.52 1.08 17.23
CA ASN A 182 -31.25 2.51 17.44
C ASN A 182 -30.05 2.74 18.39
N LEU A 183 -29.75 1.78 19.27
CA LEU A 183 -28.59 1.83 20.14
C LEU A 183 -27.31 1.60 19.33
N ASP A 184 -27.24 0.56 18.50
CA ASP A 184 -26.08 0.28 17.65
C ASP A 184 -25.72 1.48 16.76
N LYS A 185 -26.74 2.12 16.16
CA LYS A 185 -26.56 3.32 15.35
C LYS A 185 -25.98 4.49 16.14
N ARG A 186 -26.31 4.63 17.44
CA ARG A 186 -25.76 5.67 18.34
C ARG A 186 -24.37 5.31 18.84
N ASP A 187 -24.13 4.05 19.15
CA ASP A 187 -22.87 3.57 19.75
C ASP A 187 -21.69 3.68 18.79
N VAL A 188 -21.93 3.61 17.48
CA VAL A 188 -20.90 3.90 16.46
C VAL A 188 -20.41 5.36 16.47
N TRP A 189 -21.22 6.29 16.99
CA TRP A 189 -20.90 7.71 17.10
C TRP A 189 -20.66 8.17 18.55
N THR A 190 -20.44 7.22 19.46
CA THR A 190 -20.21 7.47 20.88
C THR A 190 -18.82 6.95 21.26
N PHE A 191 -18.06 7.74 22.01
CA PHE A 191 -16.67 7.45 22.39
C PHE A 191 -16.54 7.50 23.92
N PRO A 192 -16.96 6.45 24.66
CA PRO A 192 -17.07 6.50 26.12
C PRO A 192 -15.75 6.78 26.84
N ASN A 193 -14.64 6.33 26.25
CA ASN A 193 -13.28 6.48 26.78
C ASN A 193 -12.48 7.54 26.00
N GLY A 194 -13.16 8.41 25.25
CA GLY A 194 -12.52 9.39 24.36
C GLY A 194 -11.92 8.78 23.10
N THR A 195 -11.44 9.65 22.23
CA THR A 195 -10.65 9.35 21.02
C THR A 195 -9.16 9.46 21.36
N PRO A 196 -8.24 9.14 20.41
CA PRO A 196 -6.82 9.27 20.68
C PRO A 196 -6.36 10.71 21.01
N ILE A 197 -7.19 11.74 20.80
CA ILE A 197 -6.89 13.11 21.26
C ILE A 197 -6.75 13.16 22.79
N HIS A 198 -7.50 12.35 23.54
CA HIS A 198 -7.38 12.26 25.00
C HIS A 198 -6.00 11.77 25.47
N SER A 199 -5.22 11.12 24.60
CA SER A 199 -3.84 10.68 24.88
C SER A 199 -2.85 11.82 24.68
N GLN A 200 -2.16 12.23 25.75
CA GLN A 200 -1.08 13.22 25.69
C GLN A 200 0.07 12.70 24.82
N THR A 201 0.34 11.39 24.90
CA THR A 201 1.37 10.72 24.09
C THR A 201 1.07 10.83 22.60
N TRP A 202 -0.20 10.63 22.20
CA TRP A 202 -0.63 10.83 20.81
C TRP A 202 -0.55 12.31 20.41
N CYS A 203 -1.04 13.23 21.26
CA CYS A 203 -0.97 14.67 21.00
C CYS A 203 0.47 15.12 20.74
N GLN A 204 1.44 14.75 21.58
CA GLN A 204 2.85 15.08 21.36
C GLN A 204 3.37 14.57 20.01
N LYS A 205 2.94 13.38 19.59
CA LYS A 205 3.33 12.83 18.28
C LYS A 205 2.72 13.62 17.14
N ALA A 206 1.43 13.91 17.22
CA ALA A 206 0.70 14.71 16.24
C ALA A 206 1.33 16.10 16.08
N GLN A 207 1.65 16.74 17.20
CA GLN A 207 2.33 18.04 17.20
C GLN A 207 3.66 18.00 16.45
N ASN A 208 4.47 16.96 16.64
CA ASN A 208 5.76 16.81 15.96
C ASN A 208 5.62 16.64 14.45
N PHE A 209 4.66 15.82 14.00
CA PHE A 209 4.40 15.65 12.56
C PHE A 209 3.83 16.93 11.94
N ALA A 210 2.94 17.63 12.65
CA ALA A 210 2.37 18.89 12.19
C ALA A 210 3.42 20.01 12.06
N ARG A 211 4.31 20.18 13.05
CA ARG A 211 5.42 21.15 12.96
C ARG A 211 6.31 20.88 11.76
N ARG A 212 6.61 19.61 11.49
CA ARG A 212 7.38 19.22 10.32
C ARG A 212 6.62 19.48 9.02
N ALA A 213 5.33 19.20 8.98
CA ALA A 213 4.47 19.47 7.82
C ALA A 213 4.39 20.96 7.49
N LEU A 214 4.27 21.82 8.50
CA LEU A 214 4.27 23.28 8.34
C LEU A 214 5.56 23.83 7.71
N GLN A 215 6.68 23.13 7.87
CA GLN A 215 7.99 23.53 7.34
C GLN A 215 8.31 22.90 5.97
N SER A 216 7.48 21.95 5.49
CA SER A 216 7.77 21.21 4.26
C SER A 216 7.22 21.90 3.01
N THR A 217 8.11 22.44 2.19
CA THR A 217 7.77 22.99 0.87
C THR A 217 7.24 21.90 -0.07
N SER A 218 7.81 20.69 0.01
CA SER A 218 7.37 19.52 -0.74
C SER A 218 5.89 19.21 -0.47
N LEU A 219 5.49 19.19 0.80
CA LEU A 219 4.09 18.94 1.17
C LEU A 219 3.15 20.02 0.63
N SER A 220 3.54 21.30 0.74
CA SER A 220 2.74 22.40 0.20
C SER A 220 2.58 22.34 -1.33
N GLN A 221 3.58 21.82 -2.05
CA GLN A 221 3.56 21.75 -3.50
C GLN A 221 2.82 20.51 -4.03
N TYR A 222 3.03 19.36 -3.38
CA TYR A 222 2.59 18.05 -3.89
C TYR A 222 1.43 17.43 -3.11
N GLY A 223 1.05 17.99 -1.96
CA GLY A 223 0.02 17.48 -1.06
C GLY A 223 -1.41 17.74 -1.56
N ASN A 224 -1.72 17.29 -2.76
CA ASN A 224 -3.04 17.47 -3.39
C ASN A 224 -3.51 16.14 -4.00
N LEU A 225 -4.78 15.80 -3.83
CA LEU A 225 -5.35 14.53 -4.31
C LEU A 225 -5.25 14.34 -5.83
N ASN A 226 -5.20 15.44 -6.61
CA ASN A 226 -5.00 15.39 -8.05
C ASN A 226 -3.58 14.93 -8.44
N GLN A 227 -2.62 14.95 -7.51
CA GLN A 227 -1.29 14.37 -7.69
C GLN A 227 -1.36 12.85 -7.48
N ARG A 228 -1.98 12.14 -8.45
CA ARG A 228 -2.32 10.71 -8.34
C ARG A 228 -1.15 9.83 -7.89
N PHE A 229 0.05 10.02 -8.45
CA PHE A 229 1.24 9.28 -8.04
C PHE A 229 1.52 9.46 -6.54
N ILE A 230 1.45 10.69 -6.04
CA ILE A 230 1.69 11.02 -4.62
C ILE A 230 0.63 10.39 -3.74
N SER A 231 -0.64 10.57 -4.07
CA SER A 231 -1.76 10.03 -3.28
C SER A 231 -1.70 8.49 -3.20
N HIS A 232 -1.46 7.81 -4.33
CA HIS A 232 -1.37 6.35 -4.35
C HIS A 232 -0.10 5.82 -3.66
N MET A 233 1.04 6.51 -3.79
CA MET A 233 2.25 6.15 -3.06
C MET A 233 2.11 6.36 -1.55
N SER A 234 1.48 7.46 -1.11
CA SER A 234 1.15 7.68 0.30
C SER A 234 0.21 6.60 0.83
N ARG A 235 -0.80 6.21 0.03
CA ARG A 235 -1.71 5.12 0.40
C ARG A 235 -0.97 3.80 0.54
N LEU A 236 -0.07 3.46 -0.40
CA LEU A 236 0.76 2.26 -0.33
C LEU A 236 1.59 2.25 0.96
N VAL A 237 2.27 3.36 1.26
CA VAL A 237 3.09 3.51 2.48
C VAL A 237 2.24 3.35 3.74
N LEU A 238 1.05 3.98 3.78
CA LEU A 238 0.13 3.87 4.91
C LEU A 238 -0.33 2.42 5.14
N ILE A 239 -0.74 1.73 4.07
CA ILE A 239 -1.21 0.34 4.15
C ILE A 239 -0.10 -0.59 4.62
N LEU A 240 1.10 -0.46 4.06
CA LEU A 240 2.26 -1.26 4.46
C LEU A 240 2.64 -1.00 5.92
N ALA A 241 2.63 0.25 6.36
CA ALA A 241 2.92 0.61 7.74
C ALA A 241 1.87 0.06 8.71
N ASN A 242 0.58 0.17 8.37
CA ASN A 242 -0.52 -0.38 9.18
C ASN A 242 -0.40 -1.91 9.30
N HIS A 243 -0.24 -2.60 8.17
CA HIS A 243 -0.05 -4.05 8.16
C HIS A 243 1.17 -4.47 8.99
N HIS A 244 2.32 -3.81 8.81
CA HIS A 244 3.53 -4.10 9.55
C HIS A 244 3.33 -3.91 11.06
N TYR A 245 2.82 -2.76 11.49
CA TYR A 245 2.68 -2.43 12.90
C TYR A 245 1.63 -3.30 13.60
N SER A 246 0.55 -3.65 12.90
CA SER A 246 -0.47 -4.59 13.37
C SER A 246 0.10 -5.98 13.73
N LEU A 247 1.23 -6.40 13.15
CA LEU A 247 1.89 -7.68 13.44
C LEU A 247 2.88 -7.61 14.61
N LEU A 248 3.23 -6.42 15.08
CA LEU A 248 4.18 -6.24 16.18
C LEU A 248 3.51 -6.44 17.55
N PRO A 249 4.29 -6.69 18.61
CA PRO A 249 3.82 -6.59 19.98
C PRO A 249 3.44 -5.14 20.34
N ALA A 250 2.79 -4.95 21.49
CA ALA A 250 2.54 -3.64 22.06
C ALA A 250 3.85 -2.89 22.38
N THR A 251 3.83 -1.57 22.25
CA THR A 251 4.95 -0.69 22.55
C THR A 251 4.55 0.24 23.68
N LEU A 252 4.81 -0.18 24.92
CA LEU A 252 4.37 0.53 26.14
C LEU A 252 4.77 2.01 26.18
N GLY A 253 5.92 2.39 25.58
CA GLY A 253 6.38 3.78 25.53
C GLY A 253 5.52 4.72 24.66
N TRP A 254 4.55 4.18 23.91
CA TRP A 254 3.59 4.95 23.11
C TRP A 254 2.16 4.87 23.65
N GLN A 255 1.98 4.26 24.83
CA GLN A 255 0.68 4.18 25.49
C GLN A 255 0.58 5.28 26.54
N ASP A 256 -0.47 6.07 26.49
CA ASP A 256 -0.84 6.94 27.61
C ASP A 256 -1.47 6.10 28.72
N ILE A 257 -1.08 6.39 29.96
CA ILE A 257 -1.56 5.67 31.14
C ILE A 257 -3.07 5.89 31.36
N ASN A 258 -3.60 7.04 30.94
CA ASN A 258 -5.00 7.43 31.14
C ASN A 258 -5.89 7.11 29.92
N TYR A 259 -5.36 6.40 28.92
CA TYR A 259 -6.11 6.05 27.71
C TYR A 259 -6.14 4.53 27.53
N ASP A 260 -7.31 3.92 27.79
CA ASP A 260 -7.50 2.47 27.78
C ASP A 260 -8.50 2.05 26.69
N VAL A 261 -8.14 2.38 25.45
CA VAL A 261 -8.88 2.01 24.23
C VAL A 261 -7.98 1.15 23.38
N PHE A 262 -8.50 0.07 22.80
CA PHE A 262 -7.70 -0.90 22.04
C PHE A 262 -7.95 -0.81 20.53
N ALA A 263 -6.89 -1.00 19.74
CA ALA A 263 -6.96 -1.06 18.29
C ALA A 263 -7.25 -2.47 17.77
N ASN A 264 -6.67 -3.51 18.41
CA ASN A 264 -6.73 -4.88 17.94
C ASN A 264 -6.55 -5.91 19.06
N THR A 265 -6.81 -7.17 18.69
CA THR A 265 -6.61 -8.35 19.51
C THR A 265 -5.48 -9.23 18.95
N GLU A 266 -4.94 -10.10 19.79
CA GLU A 266 -4.04 -11.15 19.38
C GLU A 266 -4.83 -12.33 18.80
N ARG A 267 -4.47 -12.75 17.57
CA ARG A 267 -5.23 -13.75 16.81
C ARG A 267 -5.34 -15.11 17.51
N THR A 268 -4.32 -15.51 18.26
CA THR A 268 -4.27 -16.82 18.91
C THR A 268 -5.04 -16.86 20.23
N THR A 269 -5.03 -15.77 20.98
CA THR A 269 -5.62 -15.71 22.33
C THR A 269 -6.93 -14.95 22.39
N GLY A 270 -7.27 -14.17 21.36
CA GLY A 270 -8.41 -13.25 21.33
C GLY A 270 -8.27 -12.05 22.27
N LYS A 271 -7.17 -11.94 23.02
CA LYS A 271 -6.97 -10.88 24.00
C LYS A 271 -6.60 -9.57 23.33
N CYS A 272 -7.05 -8.45 23.90
CA CYS A 272 -6.61 -7.12 23.49
C CYS A 272 -5.08 -7.03 23.51
N LYS A 273 -4.51 -6.55 22.41
CA LYS A 273 -3.06 -6.56 22.20
C LYS A 273 -2.49 -5.15 22.16
N GLN A 274 -2.94 -4.32 21.23
CA GLN A 274 -2.41 -2.96 21.07
C GLN A 274 -3.44 -1.90 21.45
N ARG A 275 -3.00 -0.86 22.19
CA ARG A 275 -3.82 0.34 22.45
C ARG A 275 -3.98 1.21 21.20
N LEU A 276 -5.03 2.01 21.15
CA LEU A 276 -5.39 2.76 19.95
C LEU A 276 -4.48 3.96 19.68
N ASP A 277 -4.03 4.64 20.74
CA ASP A 277 -3.04 5.70 20.65
C ASP A 277 -1.69 5.16 20.18
N GLU A 278 -1.18 4.08 20.80
CA GLU A 278 0.08 3.48 20.39
C GLU A 278 0.03 2.95 18.95
N HIS A 279 -1.13 2.42 18.53
CA HIS A 279 -1.32 1.90 17.19
C HIS A 279 -1.22 3.03 16.17
N SER A 280 -1.97 4.11 16.41
CA SER A 280 -1.96 5.29 15.55
C SER A 280 -0.57 5.94 15.46
N ILE A 281 0.12 6.07 16.60
CA ILE A 281 1.51 6.58 16.65
C ILE A 281 2.45 5.66 15.87
N GLY A 282 2.33 4.35 16.07
CA GLY A 282 3.21 3.37 15.46
C GLY A 282 3.04 3.27 13.96
N VAL A 283 1.80 3.30 13.47
CA VAL A 283 1.51 3.37 12.03
C VAL A 283 2.04 4.67 11.45
N GLY A 284 1.75 5.83 12.05
CA GLY A 284 2.24 7.11 11.57
C GLY A 284 3.78 7.20 11.53
N GLN A 285 4.46 6.71 12.57
CA GLN A 285 5.92 6.68 12.62
C GLN A 285 6.53 5.74 11.57
N ASN A 286 5.97 4.54 11.41
CA ASN A 286 6.46 3.60 10.41
C ASN A 286 6.19 4.09 8.99
N ALA A 287 5.05 4.74 8.75
CA ALA A 287 4.72 5.36 7.46
C ALA A 287 5.74 6.46 7.09
N LEU A 288 6.10 7.33 8.05
CA LEU A 288 7.13 8.34 7.83
C LEU A 288 8.47 7.72 7.42
N LEU A 289 8.94 6.73 8.17
CA LEU A 289 10.22 6.06 7.93
C LEU A 289 10.24 5.26 6.62
N LEU A 290 9.14 4.55 6.33
CA LEU A 290 8.99 3.77 5.10
C LEU A 290 8.97 4.71 3.88
N GLY A 291 8.20 5.79 3.92
CA GLY A 291 8.15 6.79 2.85
C GLY A 291 9.54 7.37 2.54
N GLN A 292 10.31 7.74 3.57
CA GLN A 292 11.69 8.24 3.42
C GLN A 292 12.66 7.20 2.85
N SER A 293 12.34 5.92 3.00
CA SER A 293 13.17 4.82 2.49
C SER A 293 12.95 4.55 1.00
N LEU A 294 11.80 4.96 0.42
CA LEU A 294 11.39 4.62 -0.96
C LEU A 294 12.48 4.88 -2.02
N PRO A 295 13.17 6.04 -2.06
CA PRO A 295 14.19 6.31 -3.09
C PRO A 295 15.39 5.35 -3.04
N HIS A 296 15.59 4.71 -1.89
CA HIS A 296 16.73 3.84 -1.64
C HIS A 296 16.42 2.37 -1.95
N ILE A 297 15.15 1.99 -2.15
CA ILE A 297 14.73 0.59 -2.34
C ILE A 297 15.43 -0.03 -3.56
N ARG A 298 15.43 0.66 -4.71
CA ARG A 298 16.13 0.18 -5.92
C ARG A 298 17.63 -0.05 -5.65
N LYS A 299 18.23 0.75 -4.77
CA LYS A 299 19.65 0.60 -4.43
C LYS A 299 19.91 -0.63 -3.54
N THR A 300 18.95 -1.13 -2.79
CA THR A 300 19.18 -2.26 -1.86
C THR A 300 18.68 -3.60 -2.39
N LEU A 301 17.64 -3.61 -3.23
CA LEU A 301 17.06 -4.86 -3.73
C LEU A 301 18.07 -5.70 -4.53
N PRO A 302 18.01 -7.05 -4.41
CA PRO A 302 18.78 -7.97 -5.25
C PRO A 302 18.52 -7.72 -6.74
N ALA A 303 19.51 -7.94 -7.60
CA ALA A 303 19.35 -7.72 -9.03
C ALA A 303 20.27 -8.65 -9.82
N ILE A 304 19.88 -9.01 -11.04
CA ILE A 304 20.74 -9.76 -11.94
C ILE A 304 21.87 -8.85 -12.41
N THR A 305 23.11 -9.25 -12.15
CA THR A 305 24.30 -8.55 -12.64
C THR A 305 25.16 -9.52 -13.44
N ARG A 306 25.78 -9.05 -14.53
CA ARG A 306 26.74 -9.83 -15.32
C ARG A 306 26.26 -11.21 -15.81
N HIS A 307 24.98 -11.34 -16.17
CA HIS A 307 24.44 -12.60 -16.66
C HIS A 307 25.00 -12.95 -18.05
N LYS A 308 25.88 -13.96 -18.11
CA LYS A 308 26.59 -14.35 -19.34
C LYS A 308 25.63 -14.83 -20.43
N GLY A 309 24.57 -15.55 -20.06
CA GLY A 309 23.58 -16.09 -21.00
C GLY A 309 22.92 -15.00 -21.85
N PHE A 310 22.53 -13.88 -21.25
CA PHE A 310 21.87 -12.79 -21.99
C PHE A 310 22.81 -12.00 -22.90
N LYS A 311 24.12 -12.08 -22.66
CA LYS A 311 25.15 -11.43 -23.50
C LYS A 311 25.66 -12.35 -24.61
N GLN A 312 25.45 -13.65 -24.49
CA GLN A 312 25.95 -14.62 -25.45
C GLN A 312 25.29 -14.41 -26.82
N ARG A 313 26.12 -14.28 -27.86
CA ARG A 313 25.65 -14.21 -29.24
C ARG A 313 25.07 -15.55 -29.68
N SER A 314 24.03 -15.49 -30.50
CA SER A 314 23.33 -16.67 -31.00
C SER A 314 24.20 -17.42 -32.00
N LYS A 315 24.46 -18.71 -31.75
CA LYS A 315 25.15 -19.58 -32.72
C LYS A 315 24.25 -19.98 -33.89
N ALA A 316 22.95 -20.13 -33.65
CA ALA A 316 21.96 -20.53 -34.65
C ALA A 316 21.41 -19.32 -35.40
N GLU A 317 21.40 -19.39 -36.74
CA GLU A 317 20.97 -18.30 -37.62
C GLU A 317 19.53 -17.84 -37.34
N LYS A 318 18.61 -18.78 -37.11
CA LYS A 318 17.20 -18.50 -36.79
C LYS A 318 16.98 -17.62 -35.55
N TYR A 319 17.98 -17.45 -34.69
CA TYR A 319 17.91 -16.62 -33.48
C TYR A 319 18.75 -15.34 -33.56
N ARG A 320 19.44 -15.06 -34.68
CA ARG A 320 20.26 -13.84 -34.84
C ARG A 320 19.49 -12.53 -34.67
N TRP A 321 18.18 -12.53 -34.95
CA TRP A 321 17.31 -11.37 -34.70
C TRP A 321 17.31 -10.95 -33.22
N GLN A 322 17.53 -11.90 -32.29
CA GLN A 322 17.60 -11.62 -30.85
C GLN A 322 18.86 -10.83 -30.49
N ASP A 323 19.96 -11.04 -31.22
CA ASP A 323 21.19 -10.26 -31.06
C ASP A 323 21.01 -8.82 -31.51
N GLN A 324 20.34 -8.63 -32.65
CA GLN A 324 19.99 -7.30 -33.15
C GLN A 324 19.04 -6.56 -32.17
N ALA A 325 18.02 -7.25 -31.66
CA ALA A 325 17.11 -6.68 -30.67
C ALA A 325 17.83 -6.29 -29.38
N PHE A 326 18.79 -7.11 -28.93
CA PHE A 326 19.63 -6.80 -27.76
C PHE A 326 20.52 -5.58 -27.98
N ASP A 327 21.16 -5.46 -29.15
CA ASP A 327 22.02 -4.32 -29.48
C ASP A 327 21.22 -3.01 -29.55
N VAL A 328 20.03 -3.06 -30.16
CA VAL A 328 19.10 -1.91 -30.18
C VAL A 328 18.67 -1.53 -28.76
N ALA A 329 18.32 -2.50 -27.91
CA ALA A 329 17.98 -2.24 -26.52
C ALA A 329 19.14 -1.59 -25.75
N CYS A 330 20.39 -2.03 -25.99
CA CYS A 330 21.57 -1.41 -25.37
C CYS A 330 21.79 0.03 -25.87
N ALA A 331 21.60 0.29 -27.16
CA ALA A 331 21.71 1.64 -27.73
C ALA A 331 20.63 2.60 -27.20
N LEU A 332 19.45 2.08 -26.83
CA LEU A 332 18.35 2.87 -26.27
C LEU A 332 18.43 3.07 -24.76
N ARG A 333 19.38 2.43 -24.06
CA ARG A 333 19.46 2.40 -22.60
C ARG A 333 19.37 3.78 -21.95
N GLU A 334 20.28 4.69 -22.30
CA GLU A 334 20.35 6.02 -21.68
C GLU A 334 19.06 6.81 -21.90
N ARG A 335 18.54 6.81 -23.13
CA ARG A 335 17.26 7.46 -23.47
C ARG A 335 16.08 6.84 -22.71
N SER A 336 16.08 5.53 -22.50
CA SER A 336 14.99 4.84 -21.80
C SER A 336 14.90 5.19 -20.31
N VAL A 337 16.03 5.61 -19.69
CA VAL A 337 16.05 6.05 -18.30
C VAL A 337 15.35 7.41 -18.15
N GLU A 338 15.48 8.30 -19.13
CA GLU A 338 14.88 9.63 -19.11
C GLU A 338 13.44 9.66 -19.67
N GLN A 339 13.15 8.84 -20.68
CA GLN A 339 11.93 8.95 -21.50
C GLN A 339 10.95 7.79 -21.32
N VAL A 340 11.28 6.78 -20.50
CA VAL A 340 10.54 5.50 -20.39
C VAL A 340 10.64 4.66 -21.68
N PHE A 341 10.48 3.34 -21.57
CA PHE A 341 10.52 2.41 -22.70
C PHE A 341 9.16 1.73 -22.92
N PHE A 342 8.69 1.72 -24.16
CA PHE A 342 7.58 0.90 -24.62
C PHE A 342 8.00 0.14 -25.88
N GLY A 343 7.86 -1.18 -25.87
CA GLY A 343 8.29 -2.04 -26.96
C GLY A 343 7.31 -3.16 -27.23
N ILE A 344 7.07 -3.46 -28.51
CA ILE A 344 6.20 -4.53 -28.97
C ILE A 344 7.05 -5.58 -29.69
N ASN A 345 7.11 -6.80 -29.16
CA ASN A 345 7.78 -7.91 -29.82
C ASN A 345 6.79 -8.72 -30.67
N MET A 346 6.77 -8.45 -31.97
CA MET A 346 5.88 -9.10 -32.96
C MET A 346 6.52 -10.29 -33.69
N ALA A 347 7.61 -10.87 -33.18
CA ALA A 347 8.22 -12.04 -33.83
C ALA A 347 7.26 -13.24 -33.87
N SER A 348 7.36 -14.08 -34.90
CA SER A 348 6.48 -15.23 -35.10
C SER A 348 6.59 -16.28 -33.98
N THR A 349 5.61 -17.18 -33.90
CA THR A 349 5.63 -18.31 -32.96
C THR A 349 6.82 -19.22 -33.28
N GLY A 350 7.51 -19.71 -32.25
CA GLY A 350 8.72 -20.52 -32.40
C GLY A 350 10.04 -19.74 -32.60
N CYS A 351 10.01 -18.42 -32.79
CA CYS A 351 11.22 -17.60 -32.99
C CYS A 351 12.04 -17.32 -31.71
N GLY A 352 11.62 -17.84 -30.55
CA GLY A 352 12.32 -17.64 -29.28
C GLY A 352 12.05 -16.31 -28.57
N LYS A 353 10.82 -15.78 -28.67
CA LYS A 353 10.41 -14.49 -28.06
C LYS A 353 10.72 -14.36 -26.57
N THR A 354 10.52 -15.42 -25.79
CA THR A 354 10.72 -15.40 -24.33
C THR A 354 12.15 -14.97 -23.95
N PHE A 355 13.15 -15.60 -24.57
CA PHE A 355 14.55 -15.27 -24.32
C PHE A 355 14.90 -13.88 -24.86
N ALA A 356 14.38 -13.53 -26.05
CA ALA A 356 14.57 -12.21 -26.63
C ALA A 356 14.04 -11.07 -25.73
N ASN A 357 12.85 -11.23 -25.15
CA ASN A 357 12.26 -10.24 -24.23
C ASN A 357 13.13 -10.04 -22.99
N ALA A 358 13.61 -11.12 -22.37
CA ALA A 358 14.51 -11.01 -21.23
C ALA A 358 15.82 -10.31 -21.61
N ARG A 359 16.38 -10.60 -22.79
CA ARG A 359 17.56 -9.89 -23.32
C ARG A 359 17.28 -8.40 -23.55
N ILE A 360 16.13 -8.04 -24.10
CA ILE A 360 15.74 -6.63 -24.28
C ILE A 360 15.71 -5.91 -22.92
N MET A 361 15.02 -6.48 -21.92
CA MET A 361 14.97 -5.91 -20.56
C MET A 361 16.36 -5.81 -19.93
N TYR A 362 17.21 -6.82 -20.14
CA TYR A 362 18.60 -6.81 -19.68
C TYR A 362 19.47 -5.77 -20.40
N GLY A 363 19.26 -5.56 -21.70
CA GLY A 363 19.97 -4.56 -22.50
C GLY A 363 19.63 -3.12 -22.09
N LEU A 364 18.36 -2.88 -21.76
CA LEU A 364 17.85 -1.60 -21.22
C LEU A 364 18.33 -1.32 -19.79
N ALA A 365 18.69 -2.36 -19.03
CA ALA A 365 19.19 -2.17 -17.66
C ALA A 365 20.66 -1.71 -17.64
N ASP A 366 21.00 -0.83 -16.71
CA ASP A 366 22.40 -0.55 -16.39
C ASP A 366 22.99 -1.73 -15.60
N GLU A 367 24.00 -2.38 -16.18
CA GLU A 367 24.70 -3.51 -15.57
C GLU A 367 25.32 -3.20 -14.20
N LYS A 368 25.71 -1.93 -13.95
CA LYS A 368 26.23 -1.51 -12.65
C LYS A 368 25.14 -1.47 -11.57
N GLN A 369 23.92 -1.09 -11.96
CA GLN A 369 22.77 -1.05 -11.06
C GLN A 369 22.11 -2.43 -10.91
N GLY A 370 22.22 -3.26 -11.95
CA GLY A 370 21.59 -4.56 -12.05
C GLY A 370 20.22 -4.51 -12.73
N CYS A 371 19.81 -5.64 -13.28
CA CYS A 371 18.54 -5.82 -13.98
C CYS A 371 17.51 -6.46 -13.06
N ARG A 372 16.29 -5.91 -13.05
CA ARG A 372 15.10 -6.50 -12.45
C ARG A 372 13.94 -6.36 -13.41
N PHE A 373 13.13 -7.40 -13.56
CA PHE A 373 11.93 -7.35 -14.40
C PHE A 373 10.93 -8.44 -14.01
N SER A 374 9.67 -8.24 -14.40
CA SER A 374 8.61 -9.23 -14.20
C SER A 374 8.10 -9.73 -15.55
N ILE A 375 7.87 -11.03 -15.65
CA ILE A 375 7.21 -11.69 -16.79
C ILE A 375 5.78 -11.99 -16.38
N ALA A 376 4.83 -11.23 -16.93
CA ALA A 376 3.41 -11.45 -16.74
C ALA A 376 2.84 -12.29 -17.89
N LEU A 377 2.39 -13.51 -17.60
CA LEU A 377 1.78 -14.41 -18.59
C LEU A 377 0.27 -14.19 -18.68
N GLY A 378 -0.29 -14.23 -19.88
CA GLY A 378 -1.74 -14.23 -20.13
C GLY A 378 -2.42 -15.58 -19.84
N LEU A 379 -1.99 -16.27 -18.78
CA LEU A 379 -2.58 -17.53 -18.31
C LEU A 379 -3.42 -17.25 -17.07
N ARG A 380 -4.50 -18.01 -16.86
CA ARG A 380 -5.33 -17.90 -15.63
C ARG A 380 -4.60 -18.45 -14.40
N THR A 381 -3.82 -19.51 -14.57
CA THR A 381 -3.04 -20.14 -13.50
C THR A 381 -1.62 -20.41 -13.96
N LEU A 382 -0.67 -20.21 -13.05
CA LEU A 382 0.74 -20.51 -13.26
C LEU A 382 1.13 -21.74 -12.45
N THR A 383 1.66 -22.77 -13.12
CA THR A 383 2.17 -24.00 -12.47
C THR A 383 3.68 -23.92 -12.26
N LEU A 384 4.19 -24.67 -11.28
CA LEU A 384 5.63 -24.86 -11.05
C LEU A 384 6.37 -25.28 -12.33
N GLN A 385 5.82 -26.26 -13.06
CA GLN A 385 6.39 -26.75 -14.32
C GLN A 385 6.56 -25.65 -15.39
N THR A 386 5.60 -24.72 -15.47
CA THR A 386 5.67 -23.58 -16.39
C THR A 386 6.78 -22.63 -15.96
N GLY A 387 6.90 -22.38 -14.65
CA GLY A 387 8.00 -21.64 -14.03
C GLY A 387 9.36 -22.25 -14.33
N ASP A 388 9.53 -23.56 -14.09
CA ASP A 388 10.78 -24.29 -14.34
C ASP A 388 11.17 -24.28 -15.82
N THR A 389 10.18 -24.39 -16.71
CA THR A 389 10.41 -24.29 -18.16
C THR A 389 10.91 -22.90 -18.53
N LEU A 390 10.36 -21.83 -17.94
CA LEU A 390 10.81 -20.47 -18.16
C LEU A 390 12.21 -20.24 -17.58
N ARG A 391 12.48 -20.73 -16.36
CA ARG A 391 13.80 -20.69 -15.73
C ARG A 391 14.86 -21.30 -16.64
N LYS A 392 14.64 -22.55 -17.10
CA LYS A 392 15.53 -23.25 -18.04
C LYS A 392 15.73 -22.50 -19.36
N ARG A 393 14.67 -21.90 -19.92
CA ARG A 393 14.74 -21.12 -21.18
C ARG A 393 15.49 -19.80 -21.02
N LEU A 394 15.48 -19.21 -19.83
CA LEU A 394 16.17 -17.95 -19.54
C LEU A 394 17.60 -18.17 -19.06
N HIS A 395 17.98 -19.43 -18.79
CA HIS A 395 19.26 -19.81 -18.19
C HIS A 395 19.50 -19.15 -16.83
N LEU A 396 18.42 -18.96 -16.06
CA LEU A 396 18.46 -18.41 -14.71
C LEU A 396 18.43 -19.53 -13.67
N GLU A 397 18.99 -19.26 -12.50
CA GLU A 397 18.99 -20.20 -11.38
C GLU A 397 17.80 -19.94 -10.40
N GLU A 398 17.61 -20.84 -9.42
CA GLU A 398 16.53 -20.77 -8.41
C GLU A 398 16.64 -19.54 -7.48
N ASP A 399 17.83 -18.98 -7.34
CA ASP A 399 18.12 -17.77 -6.58
C ASP A 399 17.93 -16.46 -7.37
N GLU A 400 17.69 -16.55 -8.67
CA GLU A 400 17.52 -15.39 -9.56
C GLU A 400 16.07 -15.18 -10.04
N LEU A 401 15.26 -16.25 -10.05
CA LEU A 401 13.89 -16.24 -10.57
C LEU A 401 12.89 -16.80 -9.57
N ALA A 402 11.93 -15.97 -9.17
CA ALA A 402 10.77 -16.38 -8.40
C ALA A 402 9.56 -16.70 -9.28
N VAL A 403 8.77 -17.68 -8.87
CA VAL A 403 7.51 -18.06 -9.53
C VAL A 403 6.37 -17.87 -8.54
N LEU A 404 5.42 -16.99 -8.89
CA LEU A 404 4.17 -16.81 -8.12
C LEU A 404 3.12 -17.78 -8.65
N ILE A 405 2.87 -18.86 -7.90
CA ILE A 405 1.97 -19.94 -8.28
C ILE A 405 0.54 -19.59 -7.89
N GLY A 406 -0.38 -19.76 -8.83
CA GLY A 406 -1.81 -19.57 -8.60
C GLY A 406 -2.41 -20.77 -7.88
N SER A 407 -3.41 -20.55 -7.02
CA SER A 407 -4.02 -21.62 -6.24
C SER A 407 -4.85 -22.60 -7.07
N GLN A 408 -4.86 -23.87 -6.65
CA GLN A 408 -5.81 -24.90 -7.10
C GLN A 408 -7.28 -24.49 -6.78
N ALA A 409 -7.47 -23.64 -5.77
CA ALA A 409 -8.75 -23.16 -5.26
C ALA A 409 -9.54 -22.22 -6.20
N VAL A 410 -8.89 -21.60 -7.21
CA VAL A 410 -9.61 -20.81 -8.23
C VAL A 410 -10.56 -21.70 -9.06
N LYS A 411 -10.27 -23.00 -9.16
CA LYS A 411 -11.16 -23.99 -9.80
C LYS A 411 -12.40 -24.28 -8.97
N GLU A 412 -12.25 -24.44 -7.65
CA GLU A 412 -13.36 -24.73 -6.72
C GLU A 412 -14.25 -23.51 -6.48
N LEU A 413 -13.65 -22.32 -6.42
CA LEU A 413 -14.40 -21.08 -6.11
C LEU A 413 -15.16 -20.52 -7.32
N HIS A 414 -14.72 -20.82 -8.55
CA HIS A 414 -15.51 -20.55 -9.75
C HIS A 414 -16.70 -21.52 -9.89
N GLN A 415 -16.62 -22.70 -9.25
CA GLN A 415 -17.69 -23.69 -9.17
C GLN A 415 -18.69 -23.34 -8.05
N LEU A 416 -18.20 -22.85 -6.90
CA LEU A 416 -19.02 -22.35 -5.79
C LEU A 416 -19.71 -21.00 -6.08
N ARG A 417 -19.10 -20.10 -6.87
CA ARG A 417 -19.72 -18.83 -7.28
C ARG A 417 -20.95 -18.98 -8.17
N GLN A 418 -21.18 -20.15 -8.75
CA GLN A 418 -22.43 -20.42 -9.48
C GLN A 418 -23.55 -20.94 -8.58
N GLU A 419 -23.29 -21.28 -7.31
CA GLU A 419 -24.25 -22.01 -6.48
C GLU A 419 -24.58 -21.40 -5.09
N ALA A 420 -24.03 -20.25 -4.67
CA ALA A 420 -24.41 -19.66 -3.37
C ALA A 420 -24.58 -18.12 -3.39
N LEU A 421 -25.85 -17.69 -3.38
CA LEU A 421 -26.31 -16.40 -2.84
C LEU A 421 -26.70 -16.63 -1.38
N GLU A 422 -25.76 -16.50 -0.44
CA GLU A 422 -26.03 -16.53 1.01
C GLU A 422 -25.21 -15.45 1.76
N PRO A 423 -25.68 -14.99 2.94
CA PRO A 423 -25.20 -13.77 3.59
C PRO A 423 -23.78 -13.94 4.16
N ASP A 424 -23.04 -12.85 4.04
CA ASP A 424 -21.60 -12.69 4.16
C ASP A 424 -21.05 -13.13 5.54
N VAL A 425 -20.59 -14.38 5.63
CA VAL A 425 -19.77 -14.87 6.74
C VAL A 425 -18.39 -14.24 6.61
N GLY A 426 -18.16 -13.14 7.33
CA GLY A 426 -16.86 -12.56 7.64
C GLY A 426 -15.86 -12.49 6.48
N SER A 427 -15.86 -11.38 5.73
CA SER A 427 -14.85 -11.11 4.69
C SER A 427 -13.40 -11.20 5.21
N ILE A 428 -13.17 -10.99 6.52
CA ILE A 428 -11.89 -11.20 7.21
C ILE A 428 -11.37 -12.64 7.08
N SER A 429 -12.27 -13.64 7.04
CA SER A 429 -11.93 -15.06 6.98
C SER A 429 -11.81 -15.57 5.55
N ALA A 430 -12.75 -15.21 4.66
CA ALA A 430 -12.73 -15.65 3.26
C ALA A 430 -11.60 -15.01 2.42
N GLU A 431 -11.12 -13.81 2.78
CA GLU A 431 -10.08 -13.09 2.03
C GLU A 431 -8.67 -13.42 2.54
N ALA A 432 -8.51 -13.69 3.84
CA ALA A 432 -7.31 -14.34 4.37
C ALA A 432 -7.08 -15.69 3.68
N LEU A 433 -8.15 -16.46 3.46
CA LEU A 433 -8.12 -17.71 2.68
C LEU A 433 -7.59 -17.47 1.25
N PHE A 434 -8.01 -16.43 0.51
CA PHE A 434 -7.46 -16.19 -0.86
C PHE A 434 -5.96 -15.90 -0.89
N ALA A 435 -5.45 -15.11 0.06
CA ALA A 435 -4.02 -14.77 0.15
C ALA A 435 -3.16 -15.96 0.63
N GLU A 436 -3.75 -16.87 1.42
CA GLU A 436 -3.14 -18.07 1.98
C GLU A 436 -2.81 -19.17 0.96
N HIS A 437 -3.46 -19.20 -0.21
CA HIS A 437 -3.25 -20.26 -1.22
C HIS A 437 -2.31 -19.88 -2.37
N GLN A 438 -1.68 -18.71 -2.34
CA GLN A 438 -0.66 -18.31 -3.31
C GLN A 438 0.72 -18.57 -2.73
N TYR A 439 1.51 -19.37 -3.44
CA TYR A 439 2.85 -19.77 -3.03
C TYR A 439 3.91 -19.11 -3.91
N VAL A 440 4.98 -18.59 -3.30
CA VAL A 440 6.16 -18.06 -4.01
C VAL A 440 7.28 -19.09 -3.89
N SER A 441 7.72 -19.62 -5.03
CA SER A 441 8.93 -20.46 -5.10
C SER A 441 10.12 -19.56 -5.43
N TYR A 442 11.02 -19.39 -4.47
CA TYR A 442 12.25 -18.58 -4.59
C TYR A 442 13.26 -19.01 -3.52
N ASP A 443 14.47 -19.40 -3.95
CA ASP A 443 15.53 -19.90 -3.05
C ASP A 443 16.72 -18.94 -2.94
N GLY A 444 16.55 -17.70 -3.42
CA GLY A 444 17.62 -16.70 -3.42
C GLY A 444 17.69 -15.84 -2.18
N SER A 445 18.69 -14.95 -2.18
CA SER A 445 18.91 -14.05 -1.05
C SER A 445 17.71 -13.12 -0.87
N LEU A 446 17.11 -13.17 0.31
CA LEU A 446 16.12 -12.19 0.72
C LEU A 446 16.79 -10.81 0.90
N ASP A 447 16.03 -9.75 0.62
CA ASP A 447 16.45 -8.39 0.92
C ASP A 447 16.81 -8.30 2.41
N ASN A 448 18.01 -7.78 2.67
CA ASN A 448 18.46 -7.40 4.00
C ASN A 448 18.57 -5.88 4.13
N GLY A 449 18.08 -5.15 3.11
CA GLY A 449 18.04 -3.70 3.05
C GLY A 449 16.95 -3.08 3.92
N ARG A 450 16.67 -1.81 3.66
CA ARG A 450 15.72 -1.02 4.46
C ARG A 450 14.31 -1.60 4.39
N LEU A 451 13.87 -2.03 3.20
CA LEU A 451 12.53 -2.58 2.98
C LEU A 451 12.29 -3.87 3.77
N SER A 452 13.33 -4.69 3.95
CA SER A 452 13.25 -5.92 4.74
C SER A 452 12.67 -5.71 6.15
N HIS A 453 12.90 -4.55 6.78
CA HIS A 453 12.36 -4.29 8.12
C HIS A 453 10.83 -4.40 8.16
N TRP A 454 10.16 -3.85 7.14
CA TRP A 454 8.70 -3.85 7.05
C TRP A 454 8.13 -5.17 6.51
N LEU A 455 8.90 -5.89 5.67
CA LEU A 455 8.44 -7.13 5.03
C LEU A 455 8.82 -8.42 5.77
N ARG A 456 9.77 -8.41 6.73
CA ARG A 456 10.32 -9.62 7.38
C ARG A 456 9.28 -10.56 8.00
N LYS A 457 8.17 -10.03 8.51
CA LYS A 457 7.10 -10.83 9.12
C LYS A 457 6.19 -11.51 8.08
N ASP A 458 6.31 -11.13 6.81
CA ASP A 458 5.61 -11.74 5.68
C ASP A 458 6.63 -12.31 4.69
N ASN A 459 6.94 -13.60 4.86
CA ASN A 459 7.96 -14.28 4.06
C ASN A 459 7.64 -14.28 2.56
N LYS A 460 6.36 -14.39 2.20
CA LYS A 460 5.88 -14.41 0.81
C LYS A 460 6.15 -13.07 0.14
N LEU A 461 5.79 -11.98 0.81
CA LEU A 461 6.05 -10.62 0.33
C LEU A 461 7.54 -10.35 0.18
N ASN A 462 8.32 -10.75 1.17
CA ASN A 462 9.76 -10.56 1.13
C ASN A 462 10.39 -11.31 -0.05
N GLN A 463 10.02 -12.58 -0.29
CA GLN A 463 10.49 -13.36 -1.44
C GLN A 463 10.12 -12.69 -2.78
N LEU A 464 8.88 -12.23 -2.93
CA LEU A 464 8.40 -11.61 -4.17
C LEU A 464 9.16 -10.32 -4.50
N PHE A 465 9.41 -9.46 -3.51
CA PHE A 465 10.18 -8.24 -3.71
C PHE A 465 11.69 -8.49 -3.83
N SER A 466 12.21 -9.52 -3.18
CA SER A 466 13.64 -9.86 -3.24
C SER A 466 14.04 -10.40 -4.61
N ALA A 467 13.18 -11.21 -5.22
CA ALA A 467 13.46 -11.85 -6.50
C ALA A 467 13.83 -10.85 -7.63
N PRO A 468 15.01 -10.99 -8.25
CA PRO A 468 15.39 -10.15 -9.39
C PRO A 468 14.46 -10.29 -10.59
N VAL A 469 14.03 -11.53 -10.88
CA VAL A 469 13.06 -11.83 -11.92
C VAL A 469 11.84 -12.49 -11.29
N LEU A 470 10.66 -11.93 -11.57
CA LEU A 470 9.38 -12.50 -11.13
C LEU A 470 8.62 -13.07 -12.32
N VAL A 471 8.17 -14.32 -12.23
CA VAL A 471 7.20 -14.89 -13.17
C VAL A 471 5.85 -14.98 -12.49
N ALA A 472 4.85 -14.33 -13.10
CA ALA A 472 3.49 -14.26 -12.59
C ALA A 472 2.49 -14.28 -13.75
N THR A 473 1.19 -14.34 -13.46
CA THR A 473 0.14 -14.09 -14.44
C THR A 473 -0.18 -12.60 -14.50
N ILE A 474 -0.86 -12.15 -15.56
CA ILE A 474 -1.40 -10.78 -15.60
C ILE A 474 -2.39 -10.57 -14.45
N ASP A 475 -3.20 -11.57 -14.11
CA ASP A 475 -4.15 -11.52 -12.99
C ASP A 475 -3.46 -11.34 -11.63
N HIS A 476 -2.25 -11.88 -11.46
CA HIS A 476 -1.44 -11.59 -10.29
C HIS A 476 -0.97 -10.13 -10.24
N LEU A 477 -0.93 -9.41 -11.37
CA LEU A 477 -0.47 -8.02 -11.42
C LEU A 477 -1.57 -6.97 -11.44
N ILE A 478 -2.76 -7.32 -11.94
CA ILE A 478 -3.94 -6.43 -12.02
C ILE A 478 -4.29 -5.75 -10.68
N PRO A 479 -4.21 -6.42 -9.50
CA PRO A 479 -4.53 -5.80 -8.21
C PRO A 479 -3.80 -4.48 -7.93
N ALA A 480 -2.63 -4.24 -8.55
CA ALA A 480 -1.89 -2.97 -8.46
C ALA A 480 -2.69 -1.74 -8.83
N THR A 481 -3.64 -1.91 -9.73
CA THR A 481 -4.50 -0.84 -10.25
C THR A 481 -5.94 -0.97 -9.79
N ARG A 482 -6.31 -2.13 -9.23
CA ARG A 482 -7.68 -2.52 -8.92
C ARG A 482 -7.82 -2.93 -7.46
N VAL A 483 -7.30 -2.15 -6.51
CA VAL A 483 -7.44 -2.47 -5.07
C VAL A 483 -8.90 -2.25 -4.62
N PHE A 484 -9.76 -3.18 -5.05
CA PHE A 484 -11.12 -3.41 -4.59
C PHE A 484 -11.14 -4.25 -3.30
N MET A 485 -9.99 -4.65 -2.75
CA MET A 485 -9.91 -5.73 -1.77
C MET A 485 -9.16 -5.27 -0.53
N GLY A 486 -9.84 -5.23 0.61
CA GLY A 486 -9.21 -5.13 1.91
C GLY A 486 -8.50 -6.43 2.24
N GLU A 487 -7.45 -6.34 3.05
CA GLU A 487 -6.76 -7.46 3.71
C GLU A 487 -6.06 -8.53 2.86
N SER A 488 -6.06 -8.46 1.52
CA SER A 488 -5.11 -9.25 0.73
C SER A 488 -3.68 -8.72 1.00
N LYS A 489 -2.97 -9.40 1.90
CA LYS A 489 -1.53 -9.22 2.19
C LYS A 489 -0.79 -9.20 0.84
N LEU A 490 -0.39 -8.00 0.39
CA LEU A 490 0.03 -7.57 -0.96
C LEU A 490 0.76 -8.66 -1.80
N PRO A 491 0.62 -8.76 -3.15
CA PRO A 491 1.04 -7.76 -4.15
C PRO A 491 0.13 -7.67 -5.42
N PRO A 492 0.45 -6.82 -6.44
CA PRO A 492 1.59 -5.90 -6.58
C PRO A 492 1.16 -4.43 -6.52
N CYS A 493 2.10 -3.53 -6.25
CA CYS A 493 2.06 -2.11 -6.55
C CYS A 493 3.46 -1.73 -7.05
#